data_AF-A0A969K5X8-F1
#
_entry.id   AF-A0A969K5X8-F1
#
_cell.length_a   1.000
_cell.length_b   1.000
_cell.length_c   1.000
_cell.angle_alpha   90.00
_cell.angle_beta   90.00
_cell.angle_gamma   90.00
#
_symmetry.space_group_name_H-M   'P 1'
#
loop_
_entity.id
_entity.type
_entity.pdbx_description
1 polymer ?
#
loop_
_entity_poly.entity_id
_entity_poly.type
_entity_poly.pdbx_seq_one_letter_code
_entity_poly.pdbx_strand_id
1 'polypeptide(L)'
;MDGVAAKPDESEEHYKNLLASFLVGSFYPESRAKGDEGELWAINTSGKIDLTIARQVGKGKAITEEIGVLFEVKKPKNTAEMPTHDRLNVKALQQLLYYFLQERLTRNNVRIRHVVITNIHEWFLFDARLIEALFVRDRQLVKEFEDFEAGRLSYSKTEEFYKYAAAAAIERHLAALEYTYFDLRSWDADLDSEDEAAQKKLVDLYKVFAPEHLFGLPFANDSNSLDPKFYSELLHILGLREYKDKNKKVIDRLPVSERDRGAIIENTIVQLDRRKKLRNLPGVDLDQLTIKPQDSAQTIQAKQAYKEHLLYETALELTITWVNRILFSKLLEAQLLSYHRDAQSYQFLKGERIPNYGELSALFFEVLAVERDDRDETVTIFDVVPYLNSSLFELTKLEHLTLSIGDLRHSLTMRVFERTVLKDKRNNNKKRTGIIMPLAYLLEFLGAYDFGGEAIGHIREESRSLISASVWVNF
;
A
#
# COMPACT_ATOMS: atom_id res chain seq x y z
N MET A 1 16.26 9.67 20.67
CA MET A 1 17.34 8.85 21.27
C MET A 1 17.96 9.53 22.49
N ASP A 2 17.24 10.44 23.14
CA ASP A 2 17.78 11.34 24.17
C ASP A 2 18.24 10.59 25.43
N GLY A 3 17.71 9.38 25.67
CA GLY A 3 18.16 8.49 26.74
C GLY A 3 19.58 7.94 26.56
N VAL A 4 20.09 7.88 25.32
CA VAL A 4 21.44 7.39 24.99
C VAL A 4 22.51 8.42 25.38
N ALA A 5 22.26 9.68 25.00
CA ALA A 5 23.17 10.78 25.29
C ALA A 5 23.33 11.02 26.80
N ALA A 6 22.31 10.64 27.58
CA ALA A 6 22.32 10.80 29.03
C ALA A 6 23.30 9.86 29.76
N LYS A 7 23.70 8.72 29.16
CA LYS A 7 24.49 7.70 29.86
C LYS A 7 25.43 6.88 28.94
N PRO A 8 26.60 7.43 28.58
CA PRO A 8 27.56 6.76 27.68
C PRO A 8 28.40 5.66 28.37
N ASP A 9 28.24 5.46 29.68
CA ASP A 9 28.98 4.50 30.52
C ASP A 9 28.18 3.25 30.90
N GLU A 10 26.95 3.11 30.37
CA GLU A 10 26.11 1.94 30.62
C GLU A 10 26.66 0.68 29.94
N SER A 11 26.15 -0.48 30.37
CA SER A 11 26.58 -1.77 29.85
C SER A 11 26.18 -1.97 28.38
N GLU A 12 26.86 -2.88 27.67
CA GLU A 12 26.45 -3.25 26.30
C GLU A 12 25.02 -3.81 26.27
N GLU A 13 24.63 -4.53 27.33
CA GLU A 13 23.28 -5.06 27.54
C GLU A 13 22.21 -3.96 27.63
N HIS A 14 22.54 -2.81 28.21
CA HIS A 14 21.64 -1.66 28.24
C HIS A 14 21.32 -1.17 26.82
N TYR A 15 22.33 -1.07 25.96
CA TYR A 15 22.15 -0.62 24.57
C TYR A 15 21.40 -1.65 23.72
N LYS A 16 21.58 -2.96 23.95
CA LYS A 16 20.79 -4.02 23.31
C LYS A 16 19.30 -3.88 23.63
N ASN A 17 18.96 -3.67 24.90
CA ASN A 17 17.57 -3.47 25.33
C ASN A 17 16.96 -2.19 24.74
N LEU A 18 17.75 -1.12 24.62
CA LEU A 18 17.28 0.11 24.01
C LEU A 18 17.01 -0.07 22.50
N LEU A 19 17.91 -0.75 21.80
CA LEU A 19 17.73 -1.07 20.38
C LEU A 19 16.47 -1.93 20.17
N ALA A 20 16.29 -2.97 20.99
CA ALA A 20 15.09 -3.81 20.94
C ALA A 20 13.82 -2.97 21.16
N SER A 21 13.81 -2.12 22.18
CA SER A 21 12.68 -1.22 22.48
C SER A 21 12.37 -0.24 21.34
N PHE A 22 13.40 0.31 20.70
CA PHE A 22 13.26 1.19 19.54
C PHE A 22 12.63 0.46 18.36
N LEU A 23 13.12 -0.73 18.03
CA LEU A 23 12.61 -1.55 16.93
C LEU A 23 11.16 -1.99 17.17
N VAL A 24 10.84 -2.47 18.38
CA VAL A 24 9.49 -2.88 18.77
C VAL A 24 8.52 -1.68 18.75
N GLY A 25 8.92 -0.56 19.36
CA GLY A 25 8.06 0.61 19.50
C GLY A 25 7.76 1.33 18.18
N SER A 26 8.64 1.19 17.18
CA SER A 26 8.59 1.99 15.95
C SER A 26 8.25 1.19 14.68
N PHE A 27 8.65 -0.10 14.60
CA PHE A 27 8.60 -0.87 13.35
C PHE A 27 8.00 -2.27 13.49
N TYR A 28 8.13 -2.90 14.66
CA TYR A 28 7.83 -4.31 14.87
C TYR A 28 6.97 -4.54 16.12
N PRO A 29 5.70 -4.08 16.13
CA PRO A 29 4.85 -4.24 17.31
C PRO A 29 4.60 -5.73 17.62
N GLU A 30 4.92 -6.16 18.84
CA GLU A 30 4.86 -7.55 19.29
C GLU A 30 3.44 -8.16 19.34
N SER A 31 2.38 -7.34 19.26
CA SER A 31 1.01 -7.83 19.15
C SER A 31 0.07 -6.79 18.55
N ARG A 32 -0.87 -7.22 17.71
CA ARG A 32 -2.15 -6.53 17.57
C ARG A 32 -3.21 -7.32 18.32
N ALA A 33 -4.23 -6.60 18.80
CA ALA A 33 -5.36 -7.16 19.55
C ALA A 33 -5.95 -8.41 18.86
N LYS A 34 -6.50 -9.34 19.66
CA LYS A 34 -7.20 -10.54 19.18
C LYS A 34 -8.13 -10.21 18.00
N GLY A 35 -7.80 -10.68 16.80
CA GLY A 35 -8.64 -10.56 15.61
C GLY A 35 -7.95 -10.08 14.34
N ASP A 36 -6.71 -9.59 14.40
CA ASP A 36 -5.95 -9.18 13.22
C ASP A 36 -5.18 -10.34 12.56
N GLU A 37 -5.30 -10.48 11.24
CA GLU A 37 -4.59 -11.45 10.39
C GLU A 37 -3.18 -10.95 9.96
N GLY A 38 -2.51 -10.16 10.79
CA GLY A 38 -1.19 -9.59 10.49
C GLY A 38 0.00 -10.53 10.79
N GLU A 39 1.14 -10.30 10.14
CA GLU A 39 2.41 -10.99 10.47
C GLU A 39 2.88 -10.55 11.87
N LEU A 40 3.24 -11.52 12.72
CA LEU A 40 3.79 -11.27 14.06
C LEU A 40 5.33 -11.29 13.99
N TRP A 41 5.98 -10.44 14.77
CA TRP A 41 7.44 -10.29 14.81
C TRP A 41 7.97 -10.59 16.21
N ALA A 42 9.15 -11.19 16.28
CA ALA A 42 9.90 -11.43 17.49
C ALA A 42 11.25 -10.72 17.42
N ILE A 43 11.54 -9.87 18.40
CA ILE A 43 12.83 -9.18 18.55
C ILE A 43 13.46 -9.69 19.84
N ASN A 44 14.39 -10.63 19.73
CA ASN A 44 14.93 -11.36 20.87
C ASN A 44 16.42 -11.67 20.68
N THR A 45 17.08 -12.06 21.76
CA THR A 45 18.38 -12.74 21.68
C THR A 45 18.20 -14.16 21.15
N SER A 46 19.12 -14.67 20.33
CA SER A 46 19.13 -16.07 19.87
C SER A 46 20.45 -16.73 20.17
N GLY A 47 20.51 -17.56 21.21
CA GLY A 47 21.76 -18.17 21.67
C GLY A 47 22.77 -17.12 22.15
N LYS A 48 23.88 -16.95 21.42
CA LYS A 48 24.91 -15.93 21.67
C LYS A 48 24.77 -14.68 20.78
N ILE A 49 23.78 -14.66 19.89
CA ILE A 49 23.53 -13.53 19.00
C ILE A 49 22.87 -12.42 19.81
N ASP A 50 23.43 -11.21 19.73
CA ASP A 50 23.03 -10.06 20.54
C ASP A 50 21.57 -9.67 20.36
N LEU A 51 21.11 -9.64 19.10
CA LEU A 51 19.72 -9.39 18.77
C LEU A 51 19.39 -9.99 17.41
N THR A 52 18.17 -10.52 17.27
CA THR A 52 17.62 -10.94 15.98
C THR A 52 16.23 -10.34 15.77
N ILE A 53 15.86 -10.17 14.52
CA ILE A 53 14.45 -9.96 14.14
C ILE A 53 13.99 -11.21 13.42
N ALA A 54 12.93 -11.83 13.92
CA ALA A 54 12.33 -13.03 13.37
C ALA A 54 10.85 -12.84 13.07
N ARG A 55 10.40 -13.45 11.97
CA ARG A 55 8.98 -13.55 11.65
C ARG A 55 8.39 -14.74 12.39
N GLN A 56 7.28 -14.53 13.10
CA GLN A 56 6.53 -15.62 13.72
C GLN A 56 5.54 -16.21 12.72
N VAL A 57 5.68 -17.51 12.46
CA VAL A 57 4.85 -18.27 11.53
C VAL A 57 4.15 -19.40 12.27
N GLY A 58 2.82 -19.45 12.15
CA GLY A 58 1.98 -20.51 12.77
C GLY A 58 0.82 -19.96 13.60
N LYS A 59 0.11 -20.84 14.30
CA LYS A 59 -0.99 -20.49 15.22
C LYS A 59 -0.90 -21.31 16.51
N GLY A 60 -1.19 -20.68 17.65
CA GLY A 60 -1.25 -21.35 18.95
C GLY A 60 0.12 -21.89 19.40
N LYS A 61 0.19 -23.17 19.80
CA LYS A 61 1.42 -23.80 20.29
C LYS A 61 2.42 -24.19 19.18
N ALA A 62 2.10 -23.93 17.91
CA ALA A 62 2.91 -24.28 16.75
C ALA A 62 3.57 -23.05 16.09
N ILE A 63 3.85 -22.00 16.86
CA ILE A 63 4.58 -20.82 16.37
C ILE A 63 6.05 -21.20 16.19
N THR A 64 6.57 -20.88 15.02
CA THR A 64 7.99 -20.99 14.67
C THR A 64 8.55 -19.60 14.37
N GLU A 65 9.82 -19.38 14.70
CA GLU A 65 10.50 -18.11 14.46
C GLU A 65 11.46 -18.26 13.27
N GLU A 66 11.20 -17.53 12.19
CA GLU A 66 12.09 -17.46 11.04
C GLU A 66 12.97 -16.20 11.16
N ILE A 67 14.21 -16.37 11.63
CA ILE A 67 15.18 -15.27 11.78
C ILE A 67 15.54 -14.72 10.39
N GLY A 68 15.29 -13.43 10.18
CA GLY A 68 15.61 -12.73 8.93
C GLY A 68 16.67 -11.64 9.06
N VAL A 69 16.93 -11.14 10.27
CA VAL A 69 17.97 -10.11 10.51
C VAL A 69 18.80 -10.49 11.72
N LEU A 70 20.11 -10.39 11.60
CA LEU A 70 21.07 -10.58 12.69
C LEU A 70 21.73 -9.26 13.08
N PHE A 71 21.92 -9.04 14.38
CA PHE A 71 22.61 -7.87 14.90
C PHE A 71 23.81 -8.27 15.76
N GLU A 72 24.87 -7.49 15.63
CA GLU A 72 25.95 -7.39 16.62
C GLU A 72 25.95 -5.95 17.16
N VAL A 73 25.79 -5.80 18.47
CA VAL A 73 25.61 -4.50 19.11
C VAL A 73 26.82 -4.21 20.00
N LYS A 74 27.49 -3.08 19.76
CA LYS A 74 28.57 -2.61 20.64
C LYS A 74 28.13 -1.39 21.45
N LYS A 75 28.75 -1.21 22.61
CA LYS A 75 28.63 0.07 23.34
C LYS A 75 29.29 1.21 22.53
N PRO A 76 28.76 2.43 22.54
CA PRO A 76 29.32 3.58 21.81
C PRO A 76 30.81 3.83 22.09
N LYS A 77 31.28 3.63 23.34
CA LYS A 77 32.69 3.80 23.71
C LYS A 77 33.63 2.68 23.20
N ASN A 78 33.10 1.57 22.69
CA ASN A 78 33.90 0.44 22.20
C ASN A 78 34.29 0.64 20.73
N THR A 79 35.14 1.64 20.46
CA THR A 79 35.62 1.96 19.11
C THR A 79 36.63 0.95 18.57
N ALA A 80 37.24 0.12 19.43
CA ALA A 80 38.21 -0.89 19.02
C ALA A 80 37.55 -2.07 18.28
N GLU A 81 36.34 -2.46 18.70
CA GLU A 81 35.61 -3.59 18.13
C GLU A 81 34.58 -3.17 17.07
N MET A 82 34.35 -1.87 16.88
CA MET A 82 33.43 -1.31 15.88
C MET A 82 34.09 -1.09 14.51
N PRO A 83 33.37 -1.35 13.41
CA PRO A 83 33.83 -1.03 12.06
C PRO A 83 33.98 0.47 11.85
N THR A 84 34.87 0.83 10.93
CA THR A 84 35.00 2.20 10.39
C THR A 84 35.18 2.08 8.87
N HIS A 85 35.06 3.19 8.14
CA HIS A 85 35.25 3.20 6.69
C HIS A 85 36.59 2.59 6.23
N ASP A 86 37.65 2.81 7.00
CA ASP A 86 38.99 2.32 6.68
C ASP A 86 39.32 0.97 7.34
N ARG A 87 38.45 0.47 8.22
CA ARG A 87 38.70 -0.74 9.01
C ARG A 87 37.42 -1.50 9.29
N LEU A 88 37.05 -2.41 8.38
CA LEU A 88 35.91 -3.31 8.54
C LEU A 88 36.24 -4.60 9.29
N ASN A 89 37.46 -5.12 9.16
CA ASN A 89 37.88 -6.38 9.77
C ASN A 89 38.13 -6.21 11.28
N VAL A 90 37.05 -6.15 12.04
CA VAL A 90 37.04 -6.00 13.49
C VAL A 90 36.24 -7.12 14.13
N LYS A 91 36.34 -7.23 15.46
CA LYS A 91 35.68 -8.29 16.22
C LYS A 91 34.16 -8.35 15.99
N ALA A 92 33.47 -7.21 15.89
CA ALA A 92 32.02 -7.22 15.63
C ALA A 92 31.66 -7.93 14.31
N LEU A 93 32.39 -7.66 13.23
CA LEU A 93 32.15 -8.32 11.93
C LEU A 93 32.55 -9.80 11.97
N GLN A 94 33.62 -10.15 12.69
CA GLN A 94 34.05 -11.54 12.87
C GLN A 94 33.02 -12.37 13.64
N GLN A 95 32.41 -11.79 14.69
CA GLN A 95 31.32 -12.39 15.45
C GLN A 95 30.08 -12.59 14.58
N LEU A 96 29.66 -11.53 13.89
CA LEU A 96 28.48 -11.55 13.03
C LEU A 96 28.61 -12.55 11.88
N LEU A 97 29.81 -12.69 11.30
CA LEU A 97 30.10 -13.71 10.29
C LEU A 97 29.95 -15.13 10.86
N TYR A 98 30.49 -15.42 12.04
CA TYR A 98 30.31 -16.72 12.69
C TYR A 98 28.83 -17.04 12.94
N TYR A 99 28.05 -16.07 13.44
CA TYR A 99 26.61 -16.26 13.66
C TYR A 99 25.84 -16.51 12.36
N PHE A 100 26.20 -15.80 11.29
CA PHE A 100 25.63 -16.06 9.97
C PHE A 100 25.94 -17.47 9.46
N LEU A 101 27.20 -17.93 9.60
CA LEU A 101 27.59 -19.30 9.22
C LEU A 101 26.83 -20.35 10.05
N GLN A 102 26.65 -20.13 11.35
CA GLN A 102 25.90 -21.04 12.22
C GLN A 102 24.43 -21.15 11.80
N GLU A 103 23.78 -20.02 11.52
CA GLU A 103 22.41 -20.02 11.00
C GLU A 103 22.32 -20.71 9.64
N ARG A 104 23.24 -20.38 8.72
CA ARG A 104 23.18 -20.87 7.34
C ARG A 104 23.55 -22.34 7.20
N LEU A 105 24.66 -22.77 7.79
CA LEU A 105 25.26 -24.09 7.58
C LEU A 105 24.77 -25.13 8.59
N THR A 106 24.53 -24.73 9.84
CA THR A 106 24.11 -25.67 10.89
C THR A 106 22.59 -25.73 11.01
N ARG A 107 21.90 -24.57 10.94
CA ARG A 107 20.44 -24.49 11.10
C ARG A 107 19.67 -24.48 9.77
N ASN A 108 20.37 -24.47 8.64
CA ASN A 108 19.77 -24.39 7.29
C ASN A 108 18.84 -23.17 7.11
N ASN A 109 19.12 -22.06 7.80
CA ASN A 109 18.32 -20.85 7.71
C ASN A 109 18.64 -20.10 6.41
N VAL A 110 17.72 -20.20 5.44
CA VAL A 110 17.81 -19.51 4.14
C VAL A 110 17.06 -18.17 4.09
N ARG A 111 16.53 -17.71 5.23
CA ARG A 111 15.64 -16.54 5.33
C ARG A 111 16.34 -15.25 5.73
N ILE A 112 17.61 -15.31 6.17
CA ILE A 112 18.38 -14.12 6.52
C ILE A 112 18.51 -13.21 5.29
N ARG A 113 18.19 -11.93 5.48
CA ARG A 113 18.22 -10.87 4.47
C ARG A 113 19.26 -9.82 4.74
N HIS A 114 19.44 -9.46 6.01
CA HIS A 114 20.44 -8.49 6.42
C HIS A 114 21.20 -8.97 7.65
N VAL A 115 22.47 -8.58 7.73
CA VAL A 115 23.26 -8.64 8.96
C VAL A 115 23.75 -7.25 9.28
N VAL A 116 23.66 -6.85 10.55
CA VAL A 116 23.80 -5.45 10.98
C VAL A 116 24.79 -5.35 12.13
N ILE A 117 25.69 -4.38 12.06
CA ILE A 117 26.55 -3.98 13.17
C ILE A 117 26.16 -2.57 13.57
N THR A 118 25.95 -2.33 14.87
CA THR A 118 25.64 -0.99 15.35
C THR A 118 26.18 -0.71 16.74
N ASN A 119 26.54 0.56 16.98
CA ASN A 119 26.74 1.10 18.31
C ASN A 119 25.60 2.03 18.73
N ILE A 120 24.39 1.75 18.22
CA ILE A 120 23.14 2.52 18.28
C ILE A 120 23.14 3.89 17.58
N HIS A 121 24.30 4.51 17.37
CA HIS A 121 24.42 5.74 16.56
C HIS A 121 24.80 5.43 15.12
N GLU A 122 25.87 4.66 14.96
CA GLU A 122 26.44 4.26 13.68
C GLU A 122 25.92 2.87 13.31
N TRP A 123 25.58 2.72 12.04
CA TRP A 123 24.95 1.52 11.51
C TRP A 123 25.68 1.05 10.26
N PHE A 124 26.07 -0.22 10.24
CA PHE A 124 26.65 -0.90 9.10
C PHE A 124 25.74 -2.07 8.73
N LEU A 125 25.08 -1.98 7.58
CA LEU A 125 24.15 -3.00 7.08
C LEU A 125 24.76 -3.72 5.88
N PHE A 126 24.73 -5.05 5.90
CA PHE A 126 25.23 -5.90 4.84
C PHE A 126 24.09 -6.79 4.28
N ASP A 127 23.97 -6.87 2.95
CA ASP A 127 23.02 -7.77 2.28
C ASP A 127 23.48 -9.23 2.47
N ALA A 128 22.59 -10.07 2.98
CA ALA A 128 22.90 -11.47 3.26
C ALA A 128 23.30 -12.28 2.01
N ARG A 129 22.84 -11.89 0.82
CA ARG A 129 23.24 -12.53 -0.45
C ARG A 129 24.70 -12.22 -0.77
N LEU A 130 25.17 -11.02 -0.44
CA LEU A 130 26.59 -10.68 -0.58
C LEU A 130 27.44 -11.48 0.40
N ILE A 131 27.02 -11.52 1.68
CA ILE A 131 27.70 -12.34 2.70
C ILE A 131 27.74 -13.81 2.29
N GLU A 132 26.65 -14.35 1.75
CA GLU A 132 26.60 -15.72 1.24
C GLU A 132 27.55 -15.91 0.05
N ALA A 133 27.54 -14.99 -0.92
CA ALA A 133 28.39 -15.07 -2.10
C ALA A 133 29.88 -15.00 -1.78
N LEU A 134 30.29 -14.21 -0.79
CA LEU A 134 31.68 -14.06 -0.39
C LEU A 134 32.14 -15.17 0.56
N PHE A 135 31.37 -15.48 1.60
CA PHE A 135 31.86 -16.29 2.72
C PHE A 135 31.32 -17.73 2.72
N VAL A 136 30.07 -17.95 2.32
CA VAL A 136 29.52 -19.33 2.24
C VAL A 136 30.04 -20.06 1.01
N ARG A 137 30.45 -19.32 -0.04
CA ARG A 137 31.12 -19.91 -1.21
C ARG A 137 32.64 -20.02 -1.04
N ASP A 138 33.21 -19.44 0.01
CA ASP A 138 34.61 -19.63 0.38
C ASP A 138 34.78 -21.04 0.98
N ARG A 139 35.17 -21.99 0.15
CA ARG A 139 35.37 -23.40 0.55
C ARG A 139 36.39 -23.56 1.67
N GLN A 140 37.38 -22.67 1.77
CA GLN A 140 38.36 -22.73 2.84
C GLN A 140 37.70 -22.35 4.16
N LEU A 141 36.97 -21.23 4.21
CA LEU A 141 36.25 -20.80 5.41
C LEU A 141 35.19 -21.83 5.84
N VAL A 142 34.41 -22.36 4.90
CA VAL A 142 33.38 -23.37 5.21
C VAL A 142 34.00 -24.61 5.83
N LYS A 143 35.11 -25.10 5.27
CA LYS A 143 35.82 -26.25 5.84
C LYS A 143 36.38 -25.94 7.23
N GLU A 144 36.99 -24.77 7.42
CA GLU A 144 37.49 -24.32 8.73
C GLU A 144 36.36 -24.24 9.76
N PHE A 145 35.17 -23.75 9.37
CA PHE A 145 33.98 -23.73 10.21
C PHE A 145 33.49 -25.13 10.57
N GLU A 146 33.37 -26.04 9.61
CA GLU A 146 32.98 -27.44 9.85
C GLU A 146 33.98 -28.18 10.74
N ASP A 147 35.28 -27.96 10.55
CA ASP A 147 36.34 -28.53 11.38
C ASP A 147 36.29 -27.94 12.80
N PHE A 148 36.00 -26.64 12.94
CA PHE A 148 35.81 -26.00 14.24
C PHE A 148 34.61 -26.56 15.00
N GLU A 149 33.43 -26.61 14.38
CA GLU A 149 32.20 -27.11 15.00
C GLU A 149 32.29 -28.60 15.36
N ALA A 150 33.10 -29.37 14.62
CA ALA A 150 33.38 -30.77 14.92
C ALA A 150 34.55 -30.98 15.91
N GLY A 151 35.17 -29.92 16.42
CA GLY A 151 36.29 -30.01 17.36
C GLY A 151 37.57 -30.61 16.78
N ARG A 152 37.78 -30.49 15.46
CA ARG A 152 38.96 -31.02 14.75
C ARG A 152 40.15 -30.05 14.70
N LEU A 153 39.95 -28.79 15.06
CA LEU A 153 41.01 -27.79 15.12
C LEU A 153 41.79 -27.84 16.44
N SER A 154 42.99 -27.25 16.44
CA SER A 154 43.81 -27.12 17.65
C SER A 154 43.23 -26.14 18.68
N TYR A 155 42.20 -25.39 18.30
CA TYR A 155 41.45 -24.46 19.14
C TYR A 155 39.96 -24.79 19.11
N SER A 156 39.26 -24.49 20.20
CA SER A 156 37.84 -24.80 20.38
C SER A 156 37.01 -23.63 20.91
N LYS A 157 37.65 -22.51 21.28
CA LYS A 157 36.93 -21.32 21.73
C LYS A 157 36.47 -20.51 20.53
N THR A 158 35.23 -20.02 20.58
CA THR A 158 34.66 -19.17 19.52
C THR A 158 35.48 -17.89 19.30
N GLU A 159 36.08 -17.33 20.35
CA GLU A 159 36.99 -16.17 20.24
C GLU A 159 38.23 -16.47 19.37
N GLU A 160 38.72 -17.70 19.39
CA GLU A 160 39.86 -18.12 18.55
C GLU A 160 39.43 -18.29 17.10
N PHE A 161 38.20 -18.78 16.86
CA PHE A 161 37.62 -18.80 15.52
C PHE A 161 37.50 -17.39 14.92
N TYR A 162 37.04 -16.41 15.70
CA TYR A 162 36.97 -15.01 15.26
C TYR A 162 38.34 -14.49 14.81
N LYS A 163 39.35 -14.72 15.66
CA LYS A 163 40.71 -14.21 15.45
C LYS A 163 41.44 -14.87 14.30
N TYR A 164 41.23 -16.17 14.07
CA TYR A 164 42.01 -16.94 13.10
C TYR A 164 41.27 -17.19 11.80
N ALA A 165 40.05 -17.76 11.84
CA ALA A 165 39.31 -18.14 10.65
C ALA A 165 38.53 -16.97 10.07
N ALA A 166 37.65 -16.34 10.87
CA ALA A 166 36.78 -15.26 10.40
C ALA A 166 37.59 -14.05 9.95
N ALA A 167 38.57 -13.61 10.75
CA ALA A 167 39.44 -12.49 10.40
C ALA A 167 40.19 -12.72 9.08
N ALA A 168 40.76 -13.91 8.87
CA ALA A 168 41.46 -14.24 7.65
C ALA A 168 40.53 -14.27 6.43
N ALA A 169 39.30 -14.76 6.58
CA ALA A 169 38.34 -14.77 5.49
C ALA A 169 37.83 -13.38 5.13
N ILE A 170 37.54 -12.53 6.12
CA ILE A 170 37.17 -11.13 5.89
C ILE A 170 38.28 -10.43 5.12
N GLU A 171 39.55 -10.63 5.49
CA GLU A 171 40.68 -10.01 4.81
C GLU A 171 40.76 -10.41 3.32
N ARG A 172 40.50 -11.69 3.01
CA ARG A 172 40.49 -12.17 1.61
C ARG A 172 39.43 -11.50 0.74
N HIS A 173 38.28 -11.15 1.33
CA HIS A 173 37.12 -10.62 0.60
C HIS A 173 36.87 -9.13 0.86
N LEU A 174 37.78 -8.46 1.58
CA LEU A 174 37.58 -7.09 2.09
C LEU A 174 37.23 -6.09 0.99
N ALA A 175 37.91 -6.18 -0.16
CA ALA A 175 37.71 -5.27 -1.30
C ALA A 175 36.34 -5.44 -1.99
N ALA A 176 35.69 -6.59 -1.83
CA ALA A 176 34.37 -6.89 -2.41
C ALA A 176 33.23 -6.72 -1.39
N LEU A 177 33.55 -6.40 -0.13
CA LEU A 177 32.58 -6.31 0.94
C LEU A 177 31.91 -4.92 0.95
N GLU A 178 30.85 -4.80 0.17
CA GLU A 178 29.97 -3.63 0.16
C GLU A 178 29.02 -3.59 1.37
N TYR A 179 28.68 -2.38 1.81
CA TYR A 179 27.78 -2.14 2.94
C TYR A 179 27.05 -0.80 2.79
N THR A 180 25.93 -0.68 3.48
CA THR A 180 25.26 0.61 3.71
C THR A 180 25.68 1.15 5.08
N TYR A 181 26.06 2.42 5.12
CA TYR A 181 26.43 3.11 6.36
C TYR A 181 25.63 4.39 6.56
N PHE A 182 25.23 4.62 7.81
CA PHE A 182 24.72 5.90 8.25
C PHE A 182 24.96 6.11 9.75
N ASP A 183 25.00 7.37 10.15
CA ASP A 183 25.05 7.80 11.55
C ASP A 183 23.78 8.58 11.88
N LEU A 184 22.97 8.05 12.78
CA LEU A 184 21.68 8.62 13.18
C LEU A 184 21.78 10.06 13.70
N ARG A 185 22.93 10.45 14.26
CA ARG A 185 23.17 11.82 14.73
C ARG A 185 23.15 12.85 13.60
N SER A 186 23.30 12.40 12.35
CA SER A 186 23.21 13.28 11.17
C SER A 186 21.81 13.88 10.96
N TRP A 187 20.79 13.31 11.61
CA TRP A 187 19.40 13.77 11.56
C TRP A 187 18.98 14.56 12.80
N ASP A 188 19.87 14.83 13.77
CA ASP A 188 19.51 15.53 15.02
C ASP A 188 18.87 16.91 14.76
N ALA A 189 19.35 17.64 13.74
CA ALA A 189 18.79 18.93 13.34
C ALA A 189 17.46 18.80 12.54
N ASP A 190 17.19 17.62 11.97
CA ASP A 190 16.02 17.37 11.15
C ASP A 190 14.81 16.90 11.99
N LEU A 191 15.02 16.36 13.21
CA LEU A 191 13.98 15.74 14.04
C LEU A 191 12.77 16.65 14.33
N ASP A 192 13.03 17.93 14.62
CA ASP A 192 11.99 18.93 14.93
C ASP A 192 11.71 19.88 13.76
N SER A 193 12.30 19.61 12.58
CA SER A 193 12.18 20.47 11.43
C SER A 193 10.89 20.21 10.65
N GLU A 194 10.09 21.25 10.41
CA GLU A 194 8.93 21.18 9.51
C GLU A 194 9.32 21.34 8.02
N ASP A 195 10.62 21.45 7.72
CA ASP A 195 11.10 21.56 6.33
C ASP A 195 10.88 20.26 5.55
N GLU A 196 10.37 20.39 4.32
CA GLU A 196 10.01 19.24 3.48
C GLU A 196 11.21 18.35 3.13
N ALA A 197 12.40 18.94 2.93
CA ALA A 197 13.60 18.17 2.63
C ALA A 197 14.10 17.43 3.88
N ALA A 198 14.01 18.04 5.07
CA ALA A 198 14.30 17.38 6.35
C ALA A 198 13.35 16.21 6.61
N GLN A 199 12.04 16.41 6.41
CA GLN A 199 11.03 15.36 6.53
C GLN A 199 11.30 14.20 5.56
N LYS A 200 11.64 14.50 4.30
CA LYS A 200 11.99 13.47 3.31
C LYS A 200 13.18 12.63 3.75
N LYS A 201 14.24 13.25 4.29
CA LYS A 201 15.41 12.52 4.82
C LYS A 201 15.03 11.60 5.98
N LEU A 202 14.14 12.04 6.87
CA LEU A 202 13.64 11.22 7.99
C LEU A 202 12.80 10.04 7.49
N VAL A 203 11.99 10.24 6.45
CA VAL A 203 11.23 9.17 5.80
C VAL A 203 12.15 8.13 5.17
N ASP A 204 13.20 8.56 4.48
CA ASP A 204 14.17 7.64 3.89
C ASP A 204 14.90 6.83 4.96
N LEU A 205 15.26 7.47 6.08
CA LEU A 205 15.81 6.78 7.25
C LEU A 205 14.81 5.80 7.88
N TYR A 206 13.54 6.19 8.04
CA TYR A 206 12.48 5.33 8.56
C TYR A 206 12.34 4.06 7.71
N LYS A 207 12.36 4.19 6.39
CA LYS A 207 12.27 3.05 5.46
C LYS A 207 13.40 2.03 5.63
N VAL A 208 14.59 2.44 6.08
CA VAL A 208 15.71 1.52 6.31
C VAL A 208 15.39 0.48 7.38
N PHE A 209 14.66 0.86 8.42
CA PHE A 209 14.30 -0.03 9.53
C PHE A 209 12.98 -0.76 9.33
N ALA A 210 12.22 -0.40 8.29
CA ALA A 210 10.93 -1.00 8.01
C ALA A 210 11.08 -2.49 7.60
N PRO A 211 10.09 -3.35 7.93
CA PRO A 211 10.10 -4.76 7.53
C PRO A 211 10.30 -4.96 6.02
N GLU A 212 9.73 -4.08 5.20
CA GLU A 212 9.84 -4.09 3.74
C GLU A 212 11.29 -4.08 3.28
N HIS A 213 12.12 -3.20 3.85
CA HIS A 213 13.53 -3.13 3.54
C HIS A 213 14.29 -4.29 4.20
N LEU A 214 14.22 -4.42 5.53
CA LEU A 214 15.06 -5.36 6.26
C LEU A 214 14.75 -6.84 5.97
N PHE A 215 13.52 -7.19 5.57
CA PHE A 215 13.15 -8.55 5.16
C PHE A 215 12.98 -8.72 3.65
N GLY A 216 13.20 -7.66 2.87
CA GLY A 216 12.93 -7.66 1.44
C GLY A 216 11.49 -8.08 1.14
N LEU A 217 10.54 -7.69 2.01
CA LEU A 217 9.14 -7.89 1.73
C LEU A 217 8.73 -6.95 0.59
N PRO A 218 7.75 -7.34 -0.24
CA PRO A 218 7.16 -6.39 -1.17
C PRO A 218 6.68 -5.19 -0.36
N PHE A 219 7.04 -3.99 -0.80
CA PHE A 219 6.35 -2.81 -0.33
C PHE A 219 4.86 -3.01 -0.62
N ALA A 220 3.97 -2.67 0.34
CA ALA A 220 2.53 -2.65 0.10
C ALA A 220 2.16 -1.76 -1.12
N ASN A 221 3.09 -0.91 -1.55
CA ASN A 221 3.10 -0.17 -2.81
C ASN A 221 3.78 -0.97 -3.94
N ASP A 222 3.36 -2.20 -4.24
CA ASP A 222 3.35 -2.56 -5.66
C ASP A 222 2.19 -1.76 -6.25
N SER A 223 2.51 -0.56 -6.72
CA SER A 223 1.60 0.46 -7.26
C SER A 223 0.70 -0.08 -8.39
N ASN A 224 1.00 -1.28 -8.90
CA ASN A 224 0.23 -2.00 -9.91
C ASN A 224 -0.73 -3.06 -9.35
N SER A 225 -0.79 -3.25 -8.02
CA SER A 225 -1.68 -4.23 -7.39
C SER A 225 -2.94 -3.56 -6.82
N LEU A 226 -4.09 -3.95 -7.35
CA LEU A 226 -5.41 -3.45 -6.97
C LEU A 226 -5.78 -3.94 -5.56
N ASP A 227 -6.07 -3.01 -4.62
CA ASP A 227 -6.59 -3.37 -3.29
C ASP A 227 -7.88 -4.20 -3.45
N PRO A 228 -7.92 -5.49 -3.03
CA PRO A 228 -9.07 -6.35 -3.27
C PRO A 228 -10.35 -5.90 -2.53
N LYS A 229 -10.21 -5.21 -1.39
CA LYS A 229 -11.34 -4.69 -0.62
C LYS A 229 -11.93 -3.48 -1.34
N PHE A 230 -11.08 -2.55 -1.78
CA PHE A 230 -11.48 -1.41 -2.60
C PHE A 230 -12.22 -1.89 -3.85
N TYR A 231 -11.61 -2.81 -4.61
CA TYR A 231 -12.19 -3.30 -5.85
C TYR A 231 -13.54 -3.99 -5.66
N SER A 232 -13.65 -4.90 -4.69
CA SER A 232 -14.91 -5.63 -4.46
C SER A 232 -16.04 -4.71 -3.98
N GLU A 233 -15.74 -3.70 -3.16
CA GLU A 233 -16.73 -2.72 -2.72
C GLU A 233 -17.10 -1.72 -3.83
N LEU A 234 -16.13 -1.30 -4.66
CA LEU A 234 -16.42 -0.47 -5.83
C LEU A 234 -17.37 -1.19 -6.79
N LEU A 235 -17.09 -2.46 -7.14
CA LEU A 235 -17.99 -3.26 -7.98
C LEU A 235 -19.40 -3.34 -7.40
N HIS A 236 -19.55 -3.50 -6.07
CA HIS A 236 -20.84 -3.48 -5.40
C HIS A 236 -21.59 -2.15 -5.60
N ILE A 237 -20.92 -1.00 -5.42
CA ILE A 237 -21.50 0.33 -5.65
C ILE A 237 -21.93 0.51 -7.12
N LEU A 238 -21.14 -0.02 -8.05
CA LEU A 238 -21.44 0.04 -9.48
C LEU A 238 -22.58 -0.89 -9.90
N GLY A 239 -22.82 -1.99 -9.17
CA GLY A 239 -23.80 -3.03 -9.51
C GLY A 239 -23.23 -4.14 -10.40
N LEU A 240 -21.92 -4.36 -10.31
CA LEU A 240 -21.15 -5.32 -11.10
C LEU A 240 -20.58 -6.43 -10.23
N ARG A 241 -20.18 -7.53 -10.85
CA ARG A 241 -19.46 -8.64 -10.20
C ARG A 241 -18.29 -9.11 -11.07
N GLU A 242 -17.22 -9.54 -10.42
CA GLU A 242 -16.16 -10.33 -11.06
C GLU A 242 -16.46 -11.82 -10.87
N TYR A 243 -16.41 -12.60 -11.94
CA TYR A 243 -16.40 -14.05 -11.87
C TYR A 243 -15.37 -14.64 -12.86
N LYS A 244 -15.04 -15.91 -12.65
CA LYS A 244 -14.08 -16.62 -13.49
C LYS A 244 -14.84 -17.40 -14.56
N ASP A 245 -14.68 -17.01 -15.82
CA ASP A 245 -15.10 -17.80 -16.98
C ASP A 245 -13.88 -18.51 -17.57
N LYS A 246 -13.82 -19.83 -17.39
CA LYS A 246 -12.66 -20.67 -17.72
C LYS A 246 -11.37 -20.15 -17.05
N ASN A 247 -10.48 -19.51 -17.82
CA ASN A 247 -9.21 -18.93 -17.35
C ASN A 247 -9.19 -17.39 -17.41
N LYS A 248 -10.32 -16.74 -17.75
CA LYS A 248 -10.43 -15.29 -17.81
C LYS A 248 -11.27 -14.79 -16.65
N LYS A 249 -10.83 -13.69 -16.02
CA LYS A 249 -11.68 -12.90 -15.14
C LYS A 249 -12.60 -12.06 -16.02
N VAL A 250 -13.88 -12.08 -15.72
CA VAL A 250 -14.91 -11.33 -16.43
C VAL A 250 -15.66 -10.48 -15.42
N ILE A 251 -15.81 -9.19 -15.75
CA ILE A 251 -16.68 -8.28 -15.02
C ILE A 251 -18.01 -8.22 -15.77
N ASP A 252 -19.10 -8.45 -15.07
CA ASP A 252 -20.43 -8.45 -15.67
C ASP A 252 -21.49 -7.94 -14.69
N ARG A 253 -22.68 -7.67 -15.20
CA ARG A 253 -23.87 -7.32 -14.44
C ARG A 253 -24.27 -8.42 -13.46
N LEU A 254 -24.82 -8.01 -12.33
CA LEU A 254 -25.42 -8.95 -11.37
C LEU A 254 -26.60 -9.73 -12.00
N PRO A 255 -26.84 -10.99 -11.55
CA PRO A 255 -28.04 -11.74 -11.90
C PRO A 255 -29.30 -10.95 -11.54
N VAL A 256 -30.38 -11.13 -12.30
CA VAL A 256 -31.64 -10.37 -12.12
C VAL A 256 -32.13 -10.36 -10.67
N SER A 257 -31.97 -11.46 -9.93
CA SER A 257 -32.37 -11.59 -8.52
C SER A 257 -31.55 -10.77 -7.53
N GLU A 258 -30.36 -10.31 -7.92
CA GLU A 258 -29.39 -9.63 -7.07
C GLU A 258 -29.18 -8.16 -7.45
N ARG A 259 -29.77 -7.70 -8.57
CA ARG A 259 -29.64 -6.32 -9.05
C ARG A 259 -30.28 -5.34 -8.05
N ASP A 260 -29.52 -4.35 -7.61
CA ASP A 260 -30.02 -3.25 -6.78
C ASP A 260 -30.29 -2.02 -7.66
N ARG A 261 -31.53 -1.52 -7.67
CA ARG A 261 -31.90 -0.34 -8.47
C ARG A 261 -31.11 0.92 -8.12
N GLY A 262 -30.58 1.00 -6.90
CA GLY A 262 -29.71 2.10 -6.49
C GLY A 262 -28.33 2.04 -7.12
N ALA A 263 -27.83 0.85 -7.51
CA ALA A 263 -26.50 0.73 -8.11
C ALA A 263 -26.37 1.60 -9.37
N ILE A 264 -25.17 2.15 -9.59
CA ILE A 264 -24.95 3.19 -10.63
C ILE A 264 -25.34 2.67 -12.02
N ILE A 265 -24.97 1.43 -12.37
CA ILE A 265 -25.31 0.88 -13.68
C ILE A 265 -26.81 0.66 -13.85
N GLU A 266 -27.51 0.23 -12.79
CA GLU A 266 -28.96 -0.03 -12.83
C GLU A 266 -29.74 1.28 -12.96
N ASN A 267 -29.32 2.32 -12.23
CA ASN A 267 -29.88 3.66 -12.38
C ASN A 267 -29.72 4.15 -13.83
N THR A 268 -28.52 3.98 -14.40
CA THR A 268 -28.20 4.36 -15.78
C THR A 268 -29.07 3.64 -16.80
N ILE A 269 -29.18 2.30 -16.70
CA ILE A 269 -30.03 1.48 -17.57
C ILE A 269 -31.48 1.96 -17.52
N VAL A 270 -32.02 2.18 -16.32
CA VAL A 270 -33.40 2.65 -16.14
C VAL A 270 -33.60 4.03 -16.77
N GLN A 271 -32.64 4.94 -16.62
CA GLN A 271 -32.71 6.27 -17.22
C GLN A 271 -32.61 6.22 -18.74
N LEU A 272 -31.74 5.38 -19.31
CA LEU A 272 -31.58 5.19 -20.74
C LEU A 272 -32.88 4.69 -21.36
N ASP A 273 -33.48 3.67 -20.75
CA ASP A 273 -34.71 3.07 -21.24
C ASP A 273 -35.90 4.02 -21.12
N ARG A 274 -36.09 4.63 -19.93
CA ARG A 274 -37.21 5.54 -19.66
C ARG A 274 -37.20 6.74 -20.61
N ARG A 275 -36.02 7.30 -20.89
CA ARG A 275 -35.86 8.44 -21.82
C ARG A 275 -35.72 7.99 -23.28
N LYS A 276 -35.78 6.68 -23.55
CA LYS A 276 -35.69 6.06 -24.88
C LYS A 276 -34.44 6.47 -25.67
N LYS A 277 -33.31 6.67 -24.98
CA LYS A 277 -32.08 7.28 -25.53
C LYS A 277 -31.31 6.40 -26.52
N LEU A 278 -31.50 5.08 -26.50
CA LEU A 278 -30.86 4.17 -27.47
C LEU A 278 -31.17 4.52 -28.93
N ARG A 279 -32.31 5.17 -29.21
CA ARG A 279 -32.69 5.60 -30.56
C ARG A 279 -31.74 6.64 -31.17
N ASN A 280 -30.95 7.32 -30.33
CA ASN A 280 -30.02 8.36 -30.76
C ASN A 280 -28.66 7.78 -31.15
N LEU A 281 -28.39 6.52 -30.83
CA LEU A 281 -27.10 5.88 -31.11
C LEU A 281 -26.99 5.51 -32.60
N PRO A 282 -25.84 5.78 -33.24
CA PRO A 282 -25.62 5.38 -34.61
C PRO A 282 -25.58 3.85 -34.74
N GLY A 283 -26.17 3.32 -35.80
CA GLY A 283 -26.13 1.88 -36.10
C GLY A 283 -27.12 1.02 -35.31
N VAL A 284 -27.98 1.61 -34.47
CA VAL A 284 -29.04 0.89 -33.78
C VAL A 284 -30.23 0.64 -34.69
N ASP A 285 -30.69 -0.61 -34.76
CA ASP A 285 -31.88 -1.00 -35.49
C ASP A 285 -33.14 -0.65 -34.67
N LEU A 286 -33.85 0.41 -35.10
CA LEU A 286 -35.05 0.90 -34.43
C LEU A 286 -36.23 -0.08 -34.50
N ASP A 287 -36.29 -0.92 -35.53
CA ASP A 287 -37.32 -1.95 -35.66
C ASP A 287 -37.12 -3.07 -34.64
N GLN A 288 -35.86 -3.36 -34.29
CA GLN A 288 -35.50 -4.30 -33.22
C GLN A 288 -35.79 -3.75 -31.82
N LEU A 289 -35.84 -2.42 -31.65
CA LEU A 289 -36.21 -1.79 -30.39
C LEU A 289 -37.74 -1.71 -30.16
N THR A 290 -38.54 -1.95 -31.19
CA THR A 290 -40.00 -1.73 -31.14
C THR A 290 -40.76 -3.05 -31.24
N ILE A 291 -41.55 -3.35 -30.22
CA ILE A 291 -42.49 -4.49 -30.22
C ILE A 291 -43.73 -4.10 -31.01
N LYS A 292 -44.06 -4.88 -32.05
CA LYS A 292 -45.24 -4.69 -32.91
C LYS A 292 -46.31 -5.72 -32.55
N PRO A 293 -47.62 -5.42 -32.66
CA PRO A 293 -48.70 -6.35 -32.31
C PRO A 293 -48.64 -7.71 -33.03
N GLN A 294 -48.06 -7.74 -34.23
CA GLN A 294 -47.89 -8.94 -35.05
C GLN A 294 -46.62 -9.76 -34.74
N ASP A 295 -45.76 -9.30 -33.83
CA ASP A 295 -44.53 -10.02 -33.49
C ASP A 295 -44.86 -11.34 -32.78
N SER A 296 -44.23 -12.44 -33.22
CA SER A 296 -44.34 -13.73 -32.52
C SER A 296 -43.69 -13.68 -31.14
N ALA A 297 -44.05 -14.60 -30.25
CA ALA A 297 -43.43 -14.70 -28.92
C ALA A 297 -41.88 -14.83 -29.00
N GLN A 298 -41.36 -15.60 -29.96
CA GLN A 298 -39.90 -15.69 -30.17
C GLN A 298 -39.30 -14.36 -30.63
N THR A 299 -40.00 -13.62 -31.50
CA THR A 299 -39.56 -12.31 -31.98
C THR A 299 -39.52 -11.28 -30.85
N ILE A 300 -40.56 -11.28 -30.00
CA ILE A 300 -40.63 -10.41 -28.82
C ILE A 300 -39.45 -10.68 -27.88
N GLN A 301 -39.15 -11.95 -27.61
CA GLN A 301 -38.02 -12.34 -26.75
C GLN A 301 -36.68 -11.91 -27.33
N ALA A 302 -36.45 -12.10 -28.63
CA ALA A 302 -35.22 -11.69 -29.30
C ALA A 302 -35.02 -10.16 -29.27
N LYS A 303 -36.09 -9.39 -29.54
CA LYS A 303 -36.08 -7.92 -29.46
C LYS A 303 -35.81 -7.42 -28.04
N GLN A 304 -36.41 -8.06 -27.03
CA GLN A 304 -36.16 -7.74 -25.62
C GLN A 304 -34.71 -8.02 -25.23
N ALA A 305 -34.14 -9.15 -25.65
CA ALA A 305 -32.74 -9.48 -25.39
C ALA A 305 -31.78 -8.50 -26.08
N TYR A 306 -32.04 -8.13 -27.34
CA TYR A 306 -31.27 -7.12 -28.07
C TYR A 306 -31.28 -5.77 -27.37
N LYS A 307 -32.47 -5.31 -26.95
CA LYS A 307 -32.63 -4.07 -26.20
C LYS A 307 -31.91 -4.12 -24.85
N GLU A 308 -32.04 -5.22 -24.09
CA GLU A 308 -31.38 -5.37 -22.80
C GLU A 308 -29.85 -5.36 -22.95
N HIS A 309 -29.33 -6.03 -23.97
CA HIS A 309 -27.90 -5.99 -24.31
C HIS A 309 -27.42 -4.56 -24.62
N LEU A 310 -28.11 -3.85 -25.52
CA LEU A 310 -27.75 -2.46 -25.84
C LEU A 310 -27.82 -1.53 -24.63
N LEU A 311 -28.86 -1.67 -23.79
CA LEU A 311 -28.98 -0.89 -22.57
C LEU A 311 -27.79 -1.14 -21.64
N TYR A 312 -27.39 -2.40 -21.47
CA TYR A 312 -26.27 -2.78 -20.62
C TYR A 312 -24.94 -2.22 -21.14
N GLU A 313 -24.59 -2.48 -22.41
CA GLU A 313 -23.33 -2.01 -23.00
C GLU A 313 -23.22 -0.48 -22.94
N THR A 314 -24.29 0.22 -23.32
CA THR A 314 -24.33 1.70 -23.26
C THR A 314 -24.17 2.20 -21.82
N ALA A 315 -24.85 1.56 -20.86
CA ALA A 315 -24.76 1.96 -19.45
C ALA A 315 -23.40 1.66 -18.85
N LEU A 316 -22.76 0.55 -19.24
CA LEU A 316 -21.43 0.16 -18.78
C LEU A 316 -20.39 1.18 -19.24
N GLU A 317 -20.40 1.56 -20.53
CA GLU A 317 -19.46 2.54 -21.09
C GLU A 317 -19.62 3.93 -20.43
N LEU A 318 -20.86 4.39 -20.22
CA LEU A 318 -21.15 5.62 -19.47
C LEU A 318 -20.65 5.51 -18.01
N THR A 319 -20.94 4.40 -17.35
CA THR A 319 -20.54 4.18 -15.94
C THR A 319 -19.03 4.19 -15.80
N ILE A 320 -18.29 3.51 -16.68
CA ILE A 320 -16.82 3.51 -16.69
C ILE A 320 -16.30 4.94 -16.89
N THR A 321 -16.82 5.66 -17.88
CA THR A 321 -16.43 7.06 -18.15
C THR A 321 -16.61 7.95 -16.92
N TRP A 322 -17.76 7.85 -16.26
CA TRP A 322 -18.07 8.63 -15.06
C TRP A 322 -17.22 8.24 -13.87
N VAL A 323 -17.04 6.94 -13.62
CA VAL A 323 -16.18 6.45 -12.54
C VAL A 323 -14.75 6.92 -12.74
N ASN A 324 -14.23 6.88 -13.97
CA ASN A 324 -12.90 7.38 -14.29
C ASN A 324 -12.76 8.88 -13.97
N ARG A 325 -13.77 9.70 -14.29
CA ARG A 325 -13.78 11.14 -13.90
C ARG A 325 -13.81 11.34 -12.39
N ILE A 326 -14.63 10.58 -11.66
CA ILE A 326 -14.72 10.65 -10.20
C ILE A 326 -13.37 10.28 -9.56
N LEU A 327 -12.76 9.20 -10.02
CA LEU A 327 -11.48 8.71 -9.51
C LEU A 327 -10.33 9.69 -9.83
N PHE A 328 -10.29 10.24 -11.05
CA PHE A 328 -9.35 11.29 -11.40
C PHE A 328 -9.55 12.53 -10.52
N SER A 329 -10.79 12.95 -10.32
CA SER A 329 -11.11 14.07 -9.43
C SER A 329 -10.66 13.80 -7.99
N LYS A 330 -10.66 12.53 -7.56
CA LYS A 330 -10.19 12.13 -6.23
C LYS A 330 -8.67 12.19 -6.10
N LEU A 331 -7.95 11.82 -7.15
CA LEU A 331 -6.50 12.03 -7.24
C LEU A 331 -6.16 13.52 -7.22
N LEU A 332 -6.88 14.34 -7.99
CA LEU A 332 -6.70 15.79 -7.99
C LEU A 332 -6.96 16.40 -6.60
N GLU A 333 -8.04 16.00 -5.94
CA GLU A 333 -8.35 16.41 -4.57
C GLU A 333 -7.18 16.09 -3.63
N ALA A 334 -6.64 14.87 -3.71
CA ALA A 334 -5.54 14.45 -2.87
C ALA A 334 -4.27 15.28 -3.12
N GLN A 335 -3.95 15.59 -4.38
CA GLN A 335 -2.82 16.45 -4.75
C GLN A 335 -3.01 17.88 -4.23
N LEU A 336 -4.19 18.47 -4.40
CA LEU A 336 -4.48 19.82 -3.91
C LEU A 336 -4.40 19.90 -2.39
N LEU A 337 -4.95 18.91 -1.67
CA LEU A 337 -4.79 18.85 -0.22
C LEU A 337 -3.30 18.81 0.18
N SER A 338 -2.50 18.01 -0.52
CA SER A 338 -1.06 17.90 -0.32
C SER A 338 -0.35 19.24 -0.47
N TYR A 339 -0.60 19.97 -1.57
CA TYR A 339 0.02 21.28 -1.82
C TYR A 339 -0.43 22.39 -0.87
N HIS A 340 -1.58 22.20 -0.21
CA HIS A 340 -2.20 23.21 0.63
C HIS A 340 -2.28 22.80 2.11
N ARG A 341 -1.33 21.98 2.57
CA ARG A 341 -1.19 21.57 3.98
C ARG A 341 -2.50 21.06 4.59
N ASP A 342 -3.20 20.22 3.85
CA ASP A 342 -4.43 19.55 4.26
C ASP A 342 -5.60 20.49 4.60
N ALA A 343 -5.56 21.71 4.04
CA ALA A 343 -6.65 22.66 4.16
C ALA A 343 -7.95 22.06 3.61
N GLN A 344 -8.93 21.89 4.50
CA GLN A 344 -10.23 21.25 4.19
C GLN A 344 -11.01 21.97 3.07
N SER A 345 -10.66 23.22 2.78
CA SER A 345 -11.21 23.97 1.65
C SER A 345 -10.96 23.29 0.30
N TYR A 346 -9.89 22.50 0.16
CA TYR A 346 -9.53 21.76 -1.05
C TYR A 346 -10.16 20.36 -1.12
N GLN A 347 -10.92 19.94 -0.10
CA GLN A 347 -11.64 18.67 -0.14
C GLN A 347 -13.02 18.81 -0.82
N PHE A 348 -13.00 18.87 -2.15
CA PHE A 348 -14.18 19.20 -2.95
C PHE A 348 -15.11 18.01 -3.27
N LEU A 349 -14.63 16.76 -3.24
CA LEU A 349 -15.41 15.53 -3.44
C LEU A 349 -16.01 15.01 -2.12
N LYS A 350 -16.89 15.81 -1.52
CA LYS A 350 -17.64 15.46 -0.30
C LYS A 350 -19.12 15.71 -0.50
N GLY A 351 -19.96 14.94 0.20
CA GLY A 351 -21.42 15.04 0.10
C GLY A 351 -21.99 16.42 0.42
N GLU A 352 -21.30 17.23 1.23
CA GLU A 352 -21.70 18.63 1.51
C GLU A 352 -21.60 19.53 0.27
N ARG A 353 -20.61 19.29 -0.59
CA ARG A 353 -20.41 20.06 -1.84
C ARG A 353 -21.05 19.40 -3.05
N ILE A 354 -21.24 18.08 -3.00
CA ILE A 354 -21.82 17.29 -4.07
C ILE A 354 -23.01 16.49 -3.51
N PRO A 355 -24.10 17.19 -3.12
CA PRO A 355 -25.27 16.54 -2.57
C PRO A 355 -26.02 15.66 -3.58
N ASN A 356 -25.89 15.93 -4.88
CA ASN A 356 -26.64 15.21 -5.92
C ASN A 356 -25.84 15.09 -7.23
N TYR A 357 -26.36 14.30 -8.18
CA TYR A 357 -25.68 14.06 -9.47
C TYR A 357 -25.60 15.31 -10.36
N GLY A 358 -26.48 16.29 -10.18
CA GLY A 358 -26.41 17.58 -10.87
C GLY A 358 -25.15 18.35 -10.47
N GLU A 359 -24.87 18.45 -9.16
CA GLU A 359 -23.65 19.09 -8.67
C GLU A 359 -22.38 18.35 -9.10
N LEU A 360 -22.44 17.02 -9.18
CA LEU A 360 -21.33 16.23 -9.73
C LEU A 360 -21.11 16.51 -11.23
N SER A 361 -22.21 16.70 -11.97
CA SER A 361 -22.18 17.08 -13.38
C SER A 361 -21.60 18.48 -13.57
N ALA A 362 -22.00 19.44 -12.75
CA ALA A 362 -21.47 20.81 -12.77
C ALA A 362 -19.95 20.81 -12.46
N LEU A 363 -19.50 20.04 -11.47
CA LEU A 363 -18.06 19.87 -11.21
C LEU A 363 -17.30 19.40 -12.45
N PHE A 364 -17.84 18.45 -13.21
CA PHE A 364 -17.17 17.93 -14.41
C PHE A 364 -17.16 18.94 -15.55
N PHE A 365 -18.32 19.44 -15.94
CA PHE A 365 -18.49 20.13 -17.21
C PHE A 365 -18.47 21.66 -17.10
N GLU A 366 -18.69 22.21 -15.91
CA GLU A 366 -18.78 23.66 -15.67
C GLU A 366 -17.61 24.18 -14.81
N VAL A 367 -16.86 23.29 -14.17
CA VAL A 367 -15.70 23.65 -13.33
C VAL A 367 -14.40 23.09 -13.89
N LEU A 368 -14.28 21.76 -14.01
CA LEU A 368 -13.04 21.12 -14.45
C LEU A 368 -12.78 21.33 -15.95
N ALA A 369 -13.83 21.49 -16.76
CA ALA A 369 -13.75 21.72 -18.20
C ALA A 369 -13.83 23.20 -18.62
N VAL A 370 -13.96 24.14 -17.68
CA VAL A 370 -14.13 25.59 -17.99
C VAL A 370 -13.10 26.43 -17.23
N GLU A 371 -12.47 27.37 -17.94
CA GLU A 371 -11.52 28.33 -17.37
C GLU A 371 -12.19 29.17 -16.28
N ARG A 372 -11.43 29.54 -15.24
CA ARG A 372 -11.98 30.20 -14.04
C ARG A 372 -12.76 31.48 -14.34
N ASP A 373 -12.28 32.26 -15.30
CA ASP A 373 -12.89 33.55 -15.66
C ASP A 373 -14.18 33.39 -16.49
N ASP A 374 -14.41 32.21 -17.06
CA ASP A 374 -15.58 31.87 -17.88
C ASP A 374 -16.65 31.07 -17.11
N ARG A 375 -16.44 30.82 -15.80
CA ARG A 375 -17.38 30.05 -14.97
C ARG A 375 -18.61 30.88 -14.60
N ASP A 376 -19.75 30.21 -14.53
CA ASP A 376 -20.99 30.81 -14.04
C ASP A 376 -20.93 31.06 -12.52
N GLU A 377 -21.64 32.10 -12.03
CA GLU A 377 -21.67 32.46 -10.61
C GLU A 377 -22.28 31.36 -9.71
N THR A 378 -23.00 30.40 -10.29
CA THR A 378 -23.63 29.28 -9.57
C THR A 378 -22.66 28.21 -9.05
N VAL A 379 -21.42 28.13 -9.57
CA VAL A 379 -20.44 27.08 -9.20
C VAL A 379 -19.32 27.53 -8.24
N THR A 380 -19.51 28.67 -7.56
CA THR A 380 -18.54 29.27 -6.62
C THR A 380 -18.11 28.36 -5.45
N ILE A 381 -18.93 27.37 -5.11
CA ILE A 381 -18.58 26.29 -4.16
C ILE A 381 -17.32 25.49 -4.57
N PHE A 382 -16.89 25.60 -5.83
CA PHE A 382 -15.72 24.95 -6.40
C PHE A 382 -14.59 25.91 -6.81
N ASP A 383 -14.53 27.15 -6.30
CA ASP A 383 -13.52 28.15 -6.69
C ASP A 383 -12.06 27.67 -6.54
N VAL A 384 -11.81 26.85 -5.51
CA VAL A 384 -10.49 26.26 -5.26
C VAL A 384 -10.07 25.24 -6.32
N VAL A 385 -11.01 24.69 -7.09
CA VAL A 385 -10.77 23.65 -8.08
C VAL A 385 -10.20 24.29 -9.35
N PRO A 386 -9.03 23.84 -9.84
CA PRO A 386 -8.42 24.38 -11.05
C PRO A 386 -9.20 23.95 -12.30
N TYR A 387 -9.05 24.73 -13.37
CA TYR A 387 -9.40 24.27 -14.71
C TYR A 387 -8.40 23.20 -15.16
N LEU A 388 -8.87 22.17 -15.86
CA LEU A 388 -8.02 21.16 -16.48
C LEU A 388 -8.24 21.18 -17.98
N ASN A 389 -7.17 21.42 -18.73
CA ASN A 389 -7.16 21.24 -20.17
C ASN A 389 -7.09 19.74 -20.52
N SER A 390 -8.14 19.00 -20.15
CA SER A 390 -8.21 17.54 -20.29
C SER A 390 -9.52 17.15 -20.97
N SER A 391 -9.41 16.43 -22.09
CA SER A 391 -10.55 15.83 -22.78
C SER A 391 -11.31 14.84 -21.90
N LEU A 392 -10.74 14.42 -20.77
CA LEU A 392 -11.43 13.58 -19.78
C LEU A 392 -12.69 14.27 -19.26
N PHE A 393 -12.72 15.60 -19.13
CA PHE A 393 -13.86 16.35 -18.59
C PHE A 393 -14.74 17.00 -19.67
N GLU A 394 -14.40 16.82 -20.94
CA GLU A 394 -15.30 17.15 -22.04
C GLU A 394 -16.41 16.11 -22.17
N LEU A 395 -17.59 16.53 -22.61
CA LEU A 395 -18.69 15.61 -22.91
C LEU A 395 -18.28 14.66 -24.05
N THR A 396 -18.38 13.35 -23.79
CA THR A 396 -18.12 12.36 -24.82
C THR A 396 -19.26 12.33 -25.84
N LYS A 397 -18.99 11.79 -27.03
CA LYS A 397 -20.03 11.56 -28.06
C LYS A 397 -21.19 10.73 -27.51
N LEU A 398 -20.89 9.72 -26.68
CA LEU A 398 -21.92 8.86 -26.10
C LEU A 398 -22.83 9.65 -25.16
N GLU A 399 -22.26 10.50 -24.31
CA GLU A 399 -23.02 11.35 -23.38
C GLU A 399 -23.89 12.37 -24.11
N HIS A 400 -23.36 13.01 -25.16
CA HIS A 400 -24.13 13.91 -26.02
C HIS A 400 -25.36 13.23 -26.65
N LEU A 401 -25.20 11.98 -27.10
CA LEU A 401 -26.29 11.24 -27.73
C LEU A 401 -27.28 10.68 -26.70
N THR A 402 -26.83 10.38 -25.48
CA THR A 402 -27.63 9.61 -24.51
C THR A 402 -27.90 10.38 -23.21
N LEU A 403 -27.07 10.19 -22.19
CA LEU A 403 -27.21 10.73 -20.85
C LEU A 403 -25.89 11.33 -20.38
N SER A 404 -25.99 12.38 -19.57
CA SER A 404 -24.91 12.84 -18.70
C SER A 404 -25.04 12.22 -17.31
N ILE A 405 -24.00 12.30 -16.47
CA ILE A 405 -24.09 11.81 -15.08
C ILE A 405 -25.18 12.52 -14.28
N GLY A 406 -25.45 13.80 -14.58
CA GLY A 406 -26.50 14.60 -13.96
C GLY A 406 -27.92 14.08 -14.21
N ASP A 407 -28.12 13.24 -15.23
CA ASP A 407 -29.41 12.65 -15.55
C ASP A 407 -29.84 11.50 -14.62
N LEU A 408 -28.92 11.02 -13.77
CA LEU A 408 -29.16 9.92 -12.84
C LEU A 408 -30.12 10.31 -11.72
N ARG A 409 -30.96 9.36 -11.31
CA ARG A 409 -31.92 9.61 -10.23
C ARG A 409 -31.22 9.62 -8.88
N HIS A 410 -31.17 10.77 -8.23
CA HIS A 410 -30.55 10.95 -6.91
C HIS A 410 -31.31 10.25 -5.78
N SER A 411 -32.65 10.22 -5.82
CA SER A 411 -33.51 9.75 -4.72
C SER A 411 -33.53 8.22 -4.50
N LEU A 412 -32.59 7.48 -5.07
CA LEU A 412 -32.52 6.02 -4.92
C LEU A 412 -31.64 5.66 -3.72
N THR A 413 -31.81 4.44 -3.23
CA THR A 413 -31.03 3.89 -2.11
C THR A 413 -30.56 2.50 -2.46
N MET A 414 -29.41 2.09 -1.93
CA MET A 414 -28.87 0.74 -2.06
C MET A 414 -28.39 0.21 -0.71
N ARG A 415 -28.21 -1.10 -0.61
CA ARG A 415 -27.64 -1.71 0.61
C ARG A 415 -26.14 -1.45 0.71
N VAL A 416 -25.65 -1.22 1.92
CA VAL A 416 -24.22 -1.13 2.22
C VAL A 416 -23.57 -2.51 2.06
N PHE A 417 -22.37 -2.56 1.48
CA PHE A 417 -21.62 -3.80 1.29
C PHE A 417 -21.25 -4.45 2.63
N GLU A 418 -21.41 -5.76 2.75
CA GLU A 418 -21.18 -6.48 4.03
C GLU A 418 -19.74 -6.33 4.56
N ARG A 419 -18.78 -6.15 3.66
CA ARG A 419 -17.36 -5.96 3.98
C ARG A 419 -16.90 -4.52 3.82
N THR A 420 -17.83 -3.57 3.91
CA THR A 420 -17.54 -2.14 3.74
C THR A 420 -16.38 -1.64 4.60
N VAL A 421 -15.57 -0.74 4.03
CA VAL A 421 -14.58 0.04 4.77
C VAL A 421 -15.24 1.07 5.71
N LEU A 422 -16.49 1.45 5.45
CA LEU A 422 -17.18 2.50 6.19
C LEU A 422 -17.50 2.06 7.61
N LYS A 423 -17.21 2.96 8.55
CA LYS A 423 -17.50 2.79 9.99
C LYS A 423 -18.57 3.77 10.45
N ASP A 424 -19.39 3.32 11.38
CA ASP A 424 -20.39 4.16 12.04
C ASP A 424 -19.80 4.79 13.31
N LYS A 425 -19.47 6.08 13.21
CA LYS A 425 -18.96 6.89 14.33
C LYS A 425 -19.95 6.94 15.51
N ARG A 426 -21.26 6.76 15.28
CA ARG A 426 -22.30 6.77 16.33
C ARG A 426 -22.46 5.41 17.02
N ASN A 427 -21.89 4.34 16.46
CA ASN A 427 -22.03 2.98 16.96
C ASN A 427 -20.66 2.35 17.26
N ASN A 428 -19.89 2.96 18.16
CA ASN A 428 -18.57 2.49 18.60
C ASN A 428 -17.61 2.14 17.44
N ASN A 429 -17.66 2.89 16.34
CA ASN A 429 -16.81 2.68 15.17
C ASN A 429 -16.95 1.28 14.51
N LYS A 430 -18.10 0.61 14.71
CA LYS A 430 -18.44 -0.66 14.05
C LYS A 430 -18.67 -0.46 12.55
N LYS A 431 -18.56 -1.53 11.76
CA LYS A 431 -18.87 -1.51 10.32
C LYS A 431 -20.28 -0.99 10.09
N ARG A 432 -20.43 -0.10 9.11
CA ARG A 432 -21.72 0.47 8.73
C ARG A 432 -22.62 -0.61 8.11
N THR A 433 -23.90 -0.56 8.43
CA THR A 433 -24.93 -1.46 7.89
C THR A 433 -26.16 -0.64 7.46
N GLY A 434 -27.07 -1.26 6.70
CA GLY A 434 -28.32 -0.64 6.29
C GLY A 434 -28.33 -0.17 4.84
N ILE A 435 -29.08 0.90 4.57
CA ILE A 435 -29.27 1.48 3.23
C ILE A 435 -28.73 2.91 3.16
N ILE A 436 -28.21 3.29 2.01
CA ILE A 436 -27.56 4.59 1.77
C ILE A 436 -27.82 5.06 0.34
N MET A 437 -27.78 6.37 0.10
CA MET A 437 -27.84 6.93 -1.25
C MET A 437 -26.55 6.61 -2.02
N PRO A 438 -26.62 6.12 -3.27
CA PRO A 438 -25.45 5.63 -4.00
C PRO A 438 -24.32 6.65 -4.18
N LEU A 439 -24.67 7.91 -4.47
CA LEU A 439 -23.66 8.97 -4.62
C LEU A 439 -22.96 9.28 -3.29
N ALA A 440 -23.73 9.42 -2.20
CA ALA A 440 -23.18 9.61 -0.86
C ALA A 440 -22.29 8.41 -0.48
N TYR A 441 -22.74 7.19 -0.78
CA TYR A 441 -21.95 5.99 -0.55
C TYR A 441 -20.63 6.04 -1.31
N LEU A 442 -20.64 6.33 -2.61
CA LEU A 442 -19.44 6.43 -3.42
C LEU A 442 -18.46 7.48 -2.87
N LEU A 443 -18.93 8.68 -2.53
CA LEU A 443 -18.07 9.74 -2.00
C LEU A 443 -17.50 9.40 -0.62
N GLU A 444 -18.30 8.83 0.29
CA GLU A 444 -17.83 8.38 1.60
C GLU A 444 -16.83 7.21 1.47
N PHE A 445 -17.12 6.26 0.58
CA PHE A 445 -16.26 5.13 0.26
C PHE A 445 -14.90 5.61 -0.24
N LEU A 446 -14.86 6.46 -1.27
CA LEU A 446 -13.62 7.05 -1.79
C LEU A 446 -12.92 7.89 -0.72
N GLY A 447 -13.68 8.59 0.13
CA GLY A 447 -13.15 9.36 1.26
C GLY A 447 -12.47 8.54 2.34
N ALA A 448 -12.73 7.23 2.42
CA ALA A 448 -12.12 6.33 3.39
C ALA A 448 -10.73 5.80 2.99
N TYR A 449 -10.32 6.02 1.75
CA TYR A 449 -9.01 5.63 1.22
C TYR A 449 -8.11 6.85 1.02
N ASP A 450 -6.79 6.63 1.03
CA ASP A 450 -5.80 7.66 0.74
C ASP A 450 -5.31 7.55 -0.70
N PHE A 451 -5.51 8.61 -1.47
CA PHE A 451 -5.10 8.71 -2.88
C PHE A 451 -3.83 9.58 -3.05
N GLY A 452 -3.29 10.16 -1.97
CA GLY A 452 -2.21 11.16 -2.01
C GLY A 452 -0.83 10.65 -1.62
N GLY A 453 -0.71 9.44 -1.07
CA GLY A 453 0.53 8.99 -0.43
C GLY A 453 1.73 8.73 -1.36
N GLU A 454 1.57 8.87 -2.68
CA GLU A 454 2.72 8.92 -3.62
C GLU A 454 3.23 10.35 -3.87
N ALA A 455 2.40 11.38 -3.70
CA ALA A 455 2.74 12.74 -4.15
C ALA A 455 3.65 13.48 -3.16
N ILE A 456 3.44 13.31 -1.86
CA ILE A 456 4.29 13.95 -0.83
C ILE A 456 4.35 13.03 0.38
N GLY A 457 5.57 12.66 0.80
CA GLY A 457 5.86 11.76 1.91
C GLY A 457 5.54 12.35 3.30
N HIS A 458 4.36 12.92 3.48
CA HIS A 458 3.89 13.39 4.78
C HIS A 458 3.38 12.22 5.63
N ILE A 459 3.86 12.16 6.86
CA ILE A 459 3.30 11.32 7.94
C ILE A 459 1.93 11.91 8.29
N ARG A 460 0.86 11.11 8.17
CA ARG A 460 -0.47 11.47 8.66
C ARG A 460 -0.93 10.51 9.76
N GLU A 461 -1.60 11.06 10.77
CA GLU A 461 -2.06 10.36 11.98
C GLU A 461 -3.15 9.30 11.73
N GLU A 462 -3.82 9.31 10.58
CA GLU A 462 -4.88 8.34 10.26
C GLU A 462 -4.38 7.20 9.36
N SER A 463 -4.46 5.96 9.86
CA SER A 463 -4.14 4.75 9.10
C SER A 463 -5.20 4.46 8.02
N ARG A 464 -5.15 5.15 6.89
CA ARG A 464 -5.97 4.85 5.69
C ARG A 464 -5.16 3.98 4.72
N SER A 465 -5.84 3.07 4.03
CA SER A 465 -5.21 2.27 2.96
C SER A 465 -4.88 3.18 1.77
N LEU A 466 -3.64 3.10 1.28
CA LEU A 466 -3.12 3.87 0.15
C LEU A 466 -3.55 3.24 -1.18
N ILE A 467 -3.98 4.06 -2.14
CA ILE A 467 -4.38 3.66 -3.49
C ILE A 467 -3.54 4.46 -4.49
N SER A 468 -2.76 3.75 -5.33
CA SER A 468 -1.86 4.34 -6.34
C SER A 468 -2.61 4.77 -7.62
N ALA A 469 -2.05 5.75 -8.33
CA ALA A 469 -2.49 6.19 -9.65
C ALA A 469 -2.22 5.17 -10.79
N SER A 470 -1.40 4.14 -10.55
CA SER A 470 -1.01 3.17 -11.60
C SER A 470 -2.07 2.09 -11.86
N VAL A 471 -3.06 1.97 -10.98
CA VAL A 471 -4.10 0.93 -11.01
C VAL A 471 -5.14 1.18 -12.12
N TRP A 472 -5.18 2.38 -12.69
CA TRP A 472 -6.30 2.89 -13.50
C TRP A 472 -6.16 2.67 -15.00
N VAL A 473 -5.05 2.09 -15.47
CA VAL A 473 -4.80 1.85 -16.92
C VAL A 473 -5.48 0.56 -17.43
N ASN A 474 -6.03 -0.27 -16.54
CA ASN A 474 -6.55 -1.60 -16.89
C ASN A 474 -8.08 -1.78 -16.69
N PHE A 475 -8.85 -0.69 -16.56
CA PHE A 475 -10.32 -0.75 -16.56
C PHE A 475 -10.91 -0.46 -17.95
#